data_AF-A0A966PY04-F1
#
_entry.id   AF-A0A966PY04-F1
#
_cell.length_a   1.000
_cell.length_b   1.000
_cell.length_c   1.000
_cell.angle_alpha   90.00
_cell.angle_beta   90.00
_cell.angle_gamma   90.00
#
_symmetry.space_group_name_H-M   'P 1'
#
loop_
_entity.id
_entity.type
_entity.pdbx_description
1 polymer ?
#
loop_
_entity_poly.entity_id
_entity_poly.type
_entity_poly.pdbx_seq_one_letter_code
_entity_poly.pdbx_strand_id
1 'polypeptide(L)'
;MNEHSNPLDYILRCSEQGIVPKLFSVQNAKDELKRLREELHYYNNLQAVAWGKINSHGQLYDLRTTDNPYINDEIVVPLYSNRSEFKDFYSKFRKNNVNLS
;
A
#
# COMPACT_ATOMS: atom_id res chain seq x y z
N MET A 1 -0.04 -20.72 13.26
CA MET A 1 -0.82 -20.35 14.47
C MET A 1 -0.14 -19.15 15.09
N ASN A 2 -0.78 -17.97 15.04
CA ASN A 2 -0.24 -16.73 15.60
C ASN A 2 -0.51 -16.71 17.10
N GLU A 3 0.52 -16.93 17.91
CA GLU A 3 0.42 -16.87 19.37
C GLU A 3 0.17 -15.43 19.87
N HIS A 4 0.50 -14.42 19.05
CA HIS A 4 0.18 -12.99 19.30
C HIS A 4 -0.24 -12.30 17.99
N SER A 5 -1.34 -11.55 18.02
CA SER A 5 -1.91 -10.84 16.86
C SER A 5 -1.00 -9.74 16.31
N ASN A 6 -0.11 -9.20 17.15
CA ASN A 6 0.89 -8.21 16.78
C ASN A 6 2.26 -8.59 17.40
N PRO A 7 3.18 -9.19 16.61
CA PRO A 7 4.45 -9.66 17.14
C PRO A 7 5.37 -8.51 17.59
N LEU A 8 5.23 -7.31 17.03
CA LEU A 8 6.00 -6.13 17.44
C LEU A 8 5.58 -5.63 18.83
N ASP A 9 4.27 -5.53 19.08
CA ASP A 9 3.74 -5.16 20.40
C ASP A 9 4.16 -6.15 21.48
N TYR A 10 4.22 -7.43 21.14
CA TYR A 10 4.70 -8.46 22.06
C TYR A 10 6.17 -8.25 22.45
N ILE A 11 7.05 -7.95 21.47
CA ILE A 11 8.45 -7.66 21.75
C ILE A 11 8.60 -6.42 22.65
N LEU A 12 7.82 -5.37 22.40
CA LEU A 12 7.83 -4.16 23.23
C LEU A 12 7.44 -4.48 24.68
N ARG A 13 6.36 -5.24 24.89
CA ARG A 13 5.95 -5.69 26.23
C ARG A 13 7.04 -6.51 26.92
N CYS A 14 7.70 -7.41 26.20
CA CYS A 14 8.82 -8.18 26.74
C CYS A 14 9.95 -7.25 27.22
N SER A 15 10.30 -6.23 26.44
CA SER A 15 11.30 -5.22 26.84
C SER A 15 10.88 -4.41 28.06
N GLU A 16 9.63 -3.95 28.12
CA GLU A 16 9.07 -3.20 29.26
C GLU A 16 9.07 -4.02 30.56
N GLN A 17 8.80 -5.32 30.45
CA GLN A 17 8.71 -6.24 31.59
C GLN A 17 10.04 -6.90 31.97
N GLY A 18 11.13 -6.61 31.24
CA GLY A 18 12.43 -7.27 31.43
C GLY A 18 12.42 -8.77 31.09
N ILE A 19 11.48 -9.21 30.26
CA ILE A 19 11.33 -10.60 29.83
C ILE A 19 12.15 -10.82 28.55
N VAL A 20 12.88 -11.93 28.49
CA VAL A 20 13.55 -12.35 27.24
C VAL A 20 12.53 -13.04 26.32
N PRO A 21 12.22 -12.46 25.14
CA PRO A 21 11.27 -13.07 24.22
C PRO A 21 11.83 -14.36 23.60
N LYS A 22 10.94 -15.31 23.27
CA LYS A 22 11.31 -16.51 22.53
C LYS A 22 11.86 -16.15 21.14
N LEU A 23 12.84 -16.91 20.65
CA LEU A 23 13.45 -16.71 19.33
C LEU A 23 12.40 -16.66 18.20
N PHE A 24 11.38 -17.53 18.25
CA PHE A 24 10.30 -17.55 17.27
C PHE A 24 9.53 -16.21 17.20
N SER A 25 9.22 -15.62 18.37
CA SER A 25 8.54 -14.32 18.43
C SER A 25 9.41 -13.20 17.84
N VAL A 26 10.73 -13.24 18.07
CA VAL A 26 11.69 -12.29 17.50
C VAL A 26 11.76 -12.41 15.98
N GLN A 27 11.76 -13.63 15.44
CA GLN A 27 11.77 -13.87 14.00
C GLN A 27 10.48 -13.35 13.35
N ASN A 28 9.32 -13.63 13.94
CA ASN A 28 8.03 -13.10 13.45
C ASN A 28 8.00 -11.57 13.46
N ALA A 29 8.50 -10.94 14.52
CA ALA A 29 8.58 -9.48 14.60
C ALA A 29 9.52 -8.89 13.54
N LYS A 30 10.64 -9.56 13.24
CA LYS A 30 11.57 -9.16 12.19
C LYS A 30 10.93 -9.25 10.80
N ASP A 31 10.21 -10.32 10.52
CA ASP A 31 9.54 -10.51 9.23
C ASP A 31 8.41 -9.50 9.03
N GLU A 32 7.63 -9.23 10.07
CA GLU A 32 6.60 -8.18 10.04
C GLU A 32 7.21 -6.78 9.84
N LEU A 33 8.32 -6.47 10.51
CA LEU A 33 9.04 -5.21 10.30
C LEU A 33 9.54 -5.07 8.86
N LYS A 34 10.03 -6.16 8.27
CA LYS A 34 10.46 -6.18 6.87
C LYS A 34 9.28 -5.92 5.93
N ARG A 35 8.15 -6.61 6.14
CA ARG A 35 6.90 -6.42 5.37
C ARG A 35 6.43 -4.97 5.42
N LEU A 36 6.37 -4.37 6.60
CA LEU A 36 5.96 -2.97 6.79
C LEU A 36 6.92 -1.98 6.11
N ARG A 37 8.22 -2.26 6.13
CA ARG A 37 9.21 -1.43 5.42
C ARG A 37 9.05 -1.52 3.90
N GLU A 38 8.79 -2.70 3.37
CA GLU A 38 8.52 -2.91 1.95
C GLU A 38 7.22 -2.20 1.53
N GLU A 39 6.19 -2.25 2.36
CA GLU A 39 4.92 -1.56 2.17
C GLU A 39 5.08 -0.03 2.20
N LEU A 40 5.78 0.52 3.19
CA LEU A 40 6.12 1.95 3.23
C LEU A 40 6.97 2.37 2.03
N HIS A 41 7.94 1.55 1.64
CA HIS A 41 8.76 1.82 0.46
C HIS A 41 7.91 1.83 -0.81
N TYR A 42 6.93 0.92 -0.93
CA TYR A 42 5.97 0.95 -2.02
C TYR A 42 5.18 2.26 -2.04
N TYR A 43 4.56 2.64 -0.92
CA TYR A 43 3.77 3.87 -0.82
C TYR A 43 4.60 5.14 -1.04
N ASN A 44 5.82 5.22 -0.52
CA ASN A 44 6.71 6.37 -0.72
C ASN A 44 7.18 6.53 -2.17
N ASN A 45 7.22 5.44 -2.94
CA ASN A 45 7.54 5.48 -4.36
C ASN A 45 6.31 5.69 -5.26
N LEU A 46 5.10 5.79 -4.68
CA LEU A 46 3.92 6.16 -5.44
C LEU A 46 3.97 7.66 -5.75
N GLN A 47 4.38 7.98 -6.98
CA GLN A 47 4.22 9.33 -7.51
C GLN A 47 2.77 9.51 -7.96
N ALA A 48 2.10 10.53 -7.45
CA ALA A 48 0.79 10.93 -7.95
C ALA A 48 0.91 11.31 -9.43
N VAL A 49 0.09 10.67 -10.27
CA VAL A 49 0.05 10.92 -11.73
C VAL A 49 -1.10 11.84 -12.12
N ALA A 50 -2.08 11.96 -11.25
CA ALA A 50 -3.25 12.80 -11.41
C ALA A 50 -3.88 13.10 -10.04
N TRP A 51 -4.84 14.01 -10.03
CA TRP A 51 -5.64 14.41 -8.90
C TRP A 51 -7.10 14.33 -9.30
N GLY A 52 -7.92 13.77 -8.41
CA GLY A 52 -9.34 13.61 -8.60
C GLY A 52 -10.13 14.36 -7.55
N LYS A 53 -11.35 14.82 -7.89
CA LYS A 53 -12.28 15.34 -6.87
C LYS A 53 -13.33 14.32 -6.53
N ILE A 54 -13.64 14.24 -5.25
CA ILE A 54 -14.67 13.35 -4.69
C ILE A 54 -15.83 14.15 -4.13
N ASN A 55 -17.05 13.65 -4.33
CA ASN A 55 -18.24 14.20 -3.67
C ASN A 55 -18.40 13.63 -2.25
N SER A 56 -19.44 14.06 -1.52
CA SER A 56 -19.73 13.57 -0.17
C SER A 56 -20.03 12.07 -0.08
N HIS A 57 -20.34 11.42 -1.21
CA HIS A 57 -20.57 9.98 -1.31
C HIS A 57 -19.30 9.20 -1.70
N GLY A 58 -18.15 9.88 -1.82
CA GLY A 58 -16.87 9.29 -2.21
C GLY A 58 -16.75 8.99 -3.70
N GLN A 59 -17.65 9.49 -4.54
CA GLN A 59 -17.61 9.27 -5.99
C GLN A 59 -16.74 10.33 -6.67
N LEU A 60 -15.94 9.88 -7.64
CA LEU A 60 -15.07 10.72 -8.45
C LEU A 60 -15.89 11.50 -9.49
N TYR A 61 -15.67 12.81 -9.62
CA TYR A 61 -16.40 13.65 -10.59
C TYR A 61 -15.54 14.63 -11.39
N ASP A 62 -14.27 14.84 -11.02
CA ASP A 62 -13.31 15.67 -11.75
C ASP A 62 -11.95 14.97 -11.73
N LEU A 63 -11.17 15.13 -12.80
CA LEU A 63 -9.87 14.49 -13.02
C LEU A 63 -8.91 15.48 -13.66
N ARG A 64 -7.74 15.66 -13.05
CA ARG A 64 -6.72 16.62 -13.51
C ARG A 64 -5.33 16.02 -13.40
N THR A 65 -4.46 16.38 -14.34
CA THR A 65 -3.04 15.98 -14.32
C THR A 65 -2.17 16.95 -13.53
N THR A 66 -2.75 18.02 -13.00
CA THR A 66 -2.05 19.02 -12.19
C THR A 66 -2.81 19.25 -10.90
N ASP A 67 -2.06 19.42 -9.82
CA ASP A 67 -2.60 19.82 -8.54
C ASP A 67 -3.03 21.30 -8.58
N ASN A 68 -4.14 21.63 -7.94
CA ASN A 68 -4.60 23.00 -7.78
C ASN A 68 -4.65 23.35 -6.30
N PRO A 69 -3.68 24.12 -5.79
CA PRO A 69 -3.53 24.41 -4.36
C PRO A 69 -4.63 25.34 -3.81
N TYR A 70 -5.51 25.86 -4.66
CA TYR A 70 -6.63 26.73 -4.26
C TYR A 70 -7.94 25.95 -4.05
N ILE A 71 -7.93 24.62 -4.16
CA ILE A 71 -9.09 23.76 -3.94
C ILE A 71 -9.04 23.19 -2.53
N ASN A 72 -10.19 22.95 -1.91
CA ASN A 72 -10.23 22.29 -0.61
C ASN A 72 -9.61 20.88 -0.70
N ASP A 73 -8.52 20.66 0.05
CA ASP A 73 -7.80 19.40 0.11
C ASP A 73 -8.67 18.23 0.60
N GLU A 74 -9.74 18.50 1.34
CA GLU A 74 -10.67 17.46 1.83
C GLU A 74 -11.45 16.76 0.70
N ILE A 75 -11.60 17.43 -0.45
CA ILE A 75 -12.32 16.87 -1.61
C ILE A 75 -11.39 16.43 -2.72
N VAL A 76 -10.07 16.60 -2.56
CA VAL A 76 -9.06 16.25 -3.57
C VAL A 76 -8.31 15.00 -3.14
N VAL A 77 -8.25 14.01 -4.03
CA VAL A 77 -7.53 12.76 -3.81
C VAL A 77 -6.43 12.59 -4.84
N PRO A 78 -5.18 12.26 -4.43
CA PRO A 78 -4.14 11.90 -5.38
C PRO A 78 -4.45 10.54 -6.01
N LEU A 79 -4.17 10.42 -7.30
CA LEU A 79 -4.33 9.20 -8.07
C LEU A 79 -2.96 8.68 -8.46
N TYR A 80 -2.75 7.40 -8.19
CA TYR A 80 -1.48 6.71 -8.44
C TYR A 80 -1.62 5.76 -9.61
N SER A 81 -0.53 5.57 -10.35
CA SER A 81 -0.51 4.68 -11.51
C SER A 81 0.05 3.30 -11.13
N ASN A 82 -0.73 2.24 -11.28
CA ASN A 82 -0.23 0.86 -11.21
C ASN A 82 0.41 0.40 -12.54
N ARG A 83 1.30 1.21 -13.12
CA ARG A 83 1.78 1.05 -14.52
C ARG A 83 2.31 -0.36 -14.80
N SER A 84 3.01 -0.95 -13.84
CA SER A 84 3.56 -2.30 -13.95
C SER A 84 2.45 -3.35 -14.09
N GLU A 85 1.48 -3.34 -13.17
CA GLU A 85 0.32 -4.24 -13.22
C GLU A 85 -0.51 -4.04 -14.49
N PHE A 86 -0.72 -2.79 -14.89
CA PHE A 86 -1.43 -2.47 -16.12
C PHE A 86 -0.73 -3.05 -17.35
N LYS A 87 0.60 -2.88 -17.46
CA LYS A 87 1.39 -3.47 -18.56
C LYS A 87 1.32 -5.00 -18.56
N ASP A 88 1.39 -5.62 -17.39
CA ASP A 88 1.33 -7.08 -17.24
C ASP A 88 -0.05 -7.63 -17.64
N PHE A 89 -1.12 -6.96 -17.21
CA PHE A 89 -2.49 -7.29 -17.60
C PHE A 89 -2.66 -7.26 -19.12
N TYR A 90 -2.27 -6.16 -19.77
CA TYR A 90 -2.41 -6.03 -21.23
C TYR A 90 -1.52 -7.01 -22.00
N SER A 91 -0.32 -7.29 -21.50
CA SER A 91 0.57 -8.27 -22.12
C SER A 91 -0.02 -9.69 -22.10
N LYS A 92 -0.70 -10.07 -21.01
CA LYS A 92 -1.43 -11.34 -20.91
C LYS A 92 -2.68 -11.34 -21.78
N PHE A 93 -3.45 -10.25 -21.76
CA PHE A 93 -4.67 -10.10 -22.56
C PHE A 93 -4.37 -10.21 -24.07
N ARG A 94 -3.30 -9.60 -24.54
CA ARG A 94 -2.88 -9.66 -25.95
C ARG A 94 -2.44 -11.07 -26.36
N LYS A 95 -1.70 -11.80 -25.52
CA LYS A 95 -1.28 -13.19 -25.80
C LYS A 95 -2.47 -14.13 -25.96
N ASN A 96 -3.51 -13.97 -25.14
CA ASN A 96 -4.69 -14.83 -25.20
C ASN A 96 -5.52 -14.61 -26.47
N ASN A 97 -5.57 -13.39 -27.00
CA ASN A 97 -6.33 -13.08 -28.21
C ASN A 97 -5.62 -13.44 -29.52
N VAL A 98 -4.30 -13.63 -29.50
CA VAL A 98 -3.52 -14.09 -30.68
C VAL A 98 -3.61 -15.61 -30.87
N ASN A 99 -3.89 -16.37 -29.80
CA ASN A 99 -4.05 -17.84 -29.86
C ASN A 99 -5.46 -18.29 -30.28
N LEU A 100 -6.34 -17.35 -30.65
CA LEU A 100 -7.74 -17.58 -31.06
C LEU A 100 -7.98 -17.24 -32.55
N SER A 101 -6.93 -16.91 -33.30
CA SER A 101 -6.91 -16.61 -34.74
C SER A 101 -5.94 -17.54 -35.45
#